data_AF-A0A8A1M5G3-F1
#
_entry.id   AF-A0A8A1M5G3-F1
#
_cell.length_a   1.000
_cell.length_b   1.000
_cell.length_c   1.000
_cell.angle_alpha   90.00
_cell.angle_beta   90.00
_cell.angle_gamma   90.00
#
_symmetry.space_group_name_H-M   'P 1'
#
loop_
_entity.id
_entity.type
_entity.pdbx_description
1 polymer ?
#
loop_
_entity_poly.entity_id
_entity_poly.type
_entity_poly.pdbx_seq_one_letter_code
_entity_poly.pdbx_strand_id
1 'polypeptide(L)'
;MAPPTIYEAFSRPLDDLPYTAVTNNYRSISSSAHSTVAEDPPSACVTENPSVLINYARNQLLAHTPNSGSLAERMPQVEPGHLLHTEADVLRASVLYLIHPVNVVANRLLNTGSLDCRGELASGGGCRTDVRWVYRNGSQTPNIAVLEVKYTKVLHLNDFHPALTNQQNARAKRDAAQGEENRTHFKRNAYWIPKQAKKYSRRVSP
;
A
#
# COMPACT_ATOMS: atom_id res chain seq x y z
N MET A 1 -24.61 -6.08 -17.31
CA MET A 1 -24.70 -6.85 -16.06
C MET A 1 -24.53 -5.87 -14.91
N ALA A 2 -25.28 -6.00 -13.81
CA ALA A 2 -25.12 -5.09 -12.67
C ALA A 2 -23.76 -5.31 -11.98
N PRO A 3 -23.09 -4.26 -11.45
CA PRO A 3 -21.87 -4.41 -10.67
C PRO A 3 -22.08 -5.33 -9.45
N PRO A 4 -21.04 -6.04 -8.97
CA PRO A 4 -21.12 -6.78 -7.72
C PRO A 4 -21.47 -5.87 -6.54
N THR A 5 -22.03 -6.43 -5.46
CA THR A 5 -22.04 -5.72 -4.17
C THR A 5 -20.63 -5.61 -3.62
N ILE A 6 -20.41 -4.69 -2.67
CA ILE A 6 -19.12 -4.57 -1.96
C ILE A 6 -18.73 -5.89 -1.31
N TYR A 7 -19.68 -6.63 -0.74
CA TYR A 7 -19.42 -7.96 -0.17
C TYR A 7 -18.95 -8.96 -1.23
N GLU A 8 -19.62 -9.02 -2.38
CA GLU A 8 -19.30 -9.93 -3.48
C GLU A 8 -17.93 -9.63 -4.10
N ALA A 9 -17.51 -8.37 -4.11
CA ALA A 9 -16.24 -7.93 -4.70
C ALA A 9 -15.01 -8.64 -4.10
N PHE A 10 -15.03 -9.00 -2.82
CA PHE A 10 -13.92 -9.71 -2.16
C PHE A 10 -13.74 -11.16 -2.62
N SER A 11 -14.75 -11.72 -3.30
CA SER A 11 -14.72 -13.09 -3.82
C SER A 11 -14.62 -13.16 -5.34
N ARG A 12 -14.42 -12.00 -6.00
CA ARG A 12 -14.35 -11.90 -7.45
C ARG A 12 -12.99 -11.36 -7.89
N PRO A 13 -12.46 -11.81 -9.04
CA PRO A 13 -11.34 -11.11 -9.66
C PRO A 13 -11.77 -9.69 -10.02
N LEU A 14 -10.80 -8.77 -10.06
CA LEU A 14 -11.00 -7.46 -10.66
C LEU A 14 -11.31 -7.62 -12.15
N ASP A 15 -12.13 -6.72 -12.68
CA ASP A 15 -12.37 -6.69 -14.13
C ASP A 15 -11.07 -6.32 -14.86
N ASP A 16 -10.86 -6.94 -16.02
CA ASP A 16 -9.70 -6.64 -16.87
C ASP A 16 -9.85 -5.24 -17.48
N LEU A 17 -9.00 -4.31 -17.02
CA LEU A 17 -8.88 -2.99 -17.60
C LEU A 17 -7.91 -3.03 -18.78
N PRO A 18 -8.24 -2.39 -19.92
CA PRO A 18 -7.26 -2.22 -20.99
C PRO A 18 -6.07 -1.43 -20.45
N TYR A 19 -4.87 -1.90 -20.76
CA TYR A 19 -3.63 -1.26 -20.34
C TYR A 19 -2.66 -1.17 -21.51
N THR A 20 -1.84 -0.12 -21.51
CA THR A 20 -0.67 -0.08 -22.40
C THR A 20 0.44 -0.86 -21.72
N ALA A 21 0.86 -1.98 -22.33
CA ALA A 21 2.00 -2.72 -21.83
C ALA A 21 3.21 -1.80 -21.79
N VAL A 22 3.74 -1.62 -20.59
CA VAL A 22 4.94 -0.83 -20.38
C VAL A 22 6.13 -1.73 -20.68
N THR A 23 6.97 -1.35 -21.64
CA THR A 23 8.21 -2.08 -21.92
C THR A 23 8.99 -2.23 -20.61
N ASN A 24 9.46 -3.44 -20.30
CA ASN A 24 10.17 -3.72 -19.07
C ASN A 24 11.62 -3.19 -19.12
N ASN A 25 11.78 -1.88 -19.28
CA ASN A 25 13.06 -1.21 -19.15
C ASN A 25 13.19 -0.62 -17.75
N TYR A 26 14.30 -0.94 -17.09
CA TYR A 26 14.60 -0.47 -15.75
C TYR A 26 14.78 1.05 -15.75
N ARG A 27 14.05 1.77 -14.88
CA ARG A 27 14.24 3.20 -14.64
C ARG A 27 14.92 3.39 -13.29
N SER A 28 16.19 3.75 -13.31
CA SER A 28 16.91 4.11 -12.08
C SER A 28 16.30 5.37 -11.47
N ILE A 29 16.10 5.35 -10.15
CA ILE A 29 15.65 6.51 -9.39
C ILE A 29 16.74 6.96 -8.42
N SER A 30 16.69 8.25 -8.09
CA SER A 30 17.40 8.86 -6.97
C SER A 30 16.43 9.79 -6.25
N SER A 31 16.74 10.15 -5.01
CA SER A 31 15.95 11.14 -4.29
C SER A 31 16.53 12.54 -4.49
N SER A 32 15.72 13.47 -5.02
CA SER A 32 16.02 14.91 -4.99
C SER A 32 15.62 15.56 -3.67
N ALA A 33 14.77 14.91 -2.87
CA ALA A 33 14.38 15.40 -1.55
C ALA A 33 15.50 15.12 -0.54
N HIS A 34 16.18 16.17 -0.06
CA HIS A 34 17.23 16.09 0.97
C HIS A 34 16.83 15.23 2.17
N SER A 35 15.57 15.31 2.60
CA SER A 35 15.04 14.54 3.73
C SER A 35 15.06 13.02 3.53
N THR A 36 14.97 12.54 2.29
CA THR A 36 14.98 11.09 2.00
C THR A 36 16.42 10.62 1.74
N VAL A 37 17.28 11.50 1.22
CA VAL A 37 18.72 11.22 1.09
C VAL A 37 19.34 10.99 2.47
N ALA A 38 19.01 11.84 3.44
CA ALA A 38 19.52 11.80 4.80
C ALA A 38 19.02 10.60 5.63
N GLU A 39 18.02 9.85 5.17
CA GLU A 39 17.56 8.68 5.90
C GLU A 39 18.44 7.47 5.65
N ASP A 40 18.81 6.74 6.72
CA ASP A 40 19.49 5.46 6.56
C ASP A 40 18.53 4.43 5.96
N PRO A 41 18.97 3.66 4.95
CA PRO A 41 18.17 2.57 4.42
C PRO A 41 17.92 1.55 5.55
N PRO A 42 16.75 0.90 5.59
CA PRO A 42 16.57 -0.29 6.42
C PRO A 42 17.55 -1.37 5.95
N SER A 43 18.01 -2.22 6.87
CA SER A 43 19.00 -3.25 6.56
C SER A 43 18.39 -4.48 5.85
N ALA A 44 17.12 -4.79 6.16
CA ALA A 44 16.39 -5.96 5.66
C ALA A 44 14.86 -5.73 5.74
N CYS A 45 14.09 -6.56 5.05
CA CYS A 45 12.62 -6.63 5.14
C CYS A 45 12.16 -8.02 5.58
N VAL A 46 11.31 -8.09 6.60
CA VAL A 46 10.68 -9.35 7.02
C VAL A 46 9.50 -9.62 6.10
N THR A 47 9.51 -10.80 5.48
CA THR A 47 8.43 -11.25 4.61
C THR A 47 7.28 -11.74 5.49
N GLU A 48 6.11 -11.15 5.32
CA GLU A 48 4.87 -11.66 5.93
C GLU A 48 4.24 -12.72 5.03
N ASN A 49 3.63 -13.74 5.63
CA ASN A 49 2.87 -14.73 4.89
C ASN A 49 1.51 -14.13 4.49
N PRO A 50 1.23 -13.90 3.19
CA PRO A 50 -0.01 -13.25 2.77
C PRO A 50 -1.27 -14.00 3.22
N SER A 51 -1.20 -15.33 3.33
CA SER A 51 -2.32 -16.16 3.76
C SER A 51 -2.79 -15.83 5.17
N VAL A 52 -1.89 -15.39 6.06
CA VAL A 52 -2.26 -14.99 7.43
C VAL A 52 -3.17 -13.76 7.40
N LEU A 53 -2.76 -12.73 6.65
CA LEU A 53 -3.54 -11.49 6.50
C LEU A 53 -4.87 -11.75 5.77
N ILE A 54 -4.84 -12.54 4.70
CA ILE A 54 -6.04 -12.89 3.93
C ILE A 54 -7.04 -13.66 4.80
N ASN A 55 -6.58 -14.65 5.59
CA ASN A 55 -7.45 -15.42 6.47
C ASN A 55 -8.03 -14.54 7.59
N TYR A 56 -7.21 -13.66 8.17
CA TYR A 56 -7.69 -12.70 9.16
C TYR A 56 -8.78 -11.79 8.58
N ALA A 57 -8.52 -11.15 7.44
CA ALA A 57 -9.48 -10.27 6.78
C ALA A 57 -10.77 -11.00 6.39
N ARG A 58 -10.66 -12.23 5.88
CA ARG A 58 -11.82 -13.07 5.53
C ARG A 58 -12.67 -13.38 6.76
N ASN A 59 -12.05 -13.73 7.89
CA ASN A 59 -12.79 -14.01 9.13
C ASN A 59 -13.55 -12.77 9.62
N GLN A 60 -12.94 -11.58 9.53
CA GLN A 60 -13.61 -10.32 9.89
C GLN A 60 -14.80 -10.02 8.96
N LEU A 61 -14.63 -10.24 7.65
CA LEU A 61 -15.71 -10.05 6.68
C LEU A 61 -16.87 -11.02 6.90
N LEU A 62 -16.56 -12.31 7.15
CA LEU A 62 -17.55 -13.37 7.36
C LEU A 62 -18.33 -13.22 8.68
N ALA A 63 -17.81 -12.47 9.65
CA ALA A 63 -18.54 -12.14 10.87
C ALA A 63 -19.75 -11.22 10.62
N HIS A 64 -19.88 -10.66 9.41
CA HIS A 64 -20.95 -9.76 9.04
C HIS A 64 -22.00 -10.46 8.17
N THR A 65 -23.27 -10.10 8.34
CA THR A 65 -24.35 -10.58 7.46
C THR A 65 -24.11 -10.07 6.04
N PRO A 66 -24.00 -10.98 5.04
CA PRO A 66 -23.89 -10.58 3.64
C PRO A 66 -25.03 -9.65 3.25
N ASN A 67 -24.76 -8.66 2.40
CA ASN A 67 -25.78 -7.78 1.82
C ASN A 67 -26.64 -7.01 2.83
N SER A 68 -26.10 -6.66 3.98
CA SER A 68 -26.72 -5.72 4.92
C SER A 68 -26.01 -4.36 4.85
N GLY A 69 -26.71 -3.25 5.09
CA GLY A 69 -26.12 -1.91 5.15
C GLY A 69 -25.20 -1.57 3.97
N SER A 70 -24.05 -0.95 4.26
CA SER A 70 -23.06 -0.55 3.25
C SER A 70 -22.44 -1.72 2.47
N LEU A 71 -22.52 -2.96 2.96
CA LEU A 71 -22.00 -4.12 2.23
C LEU A 71 -22.93 -4.58 1.09
N ALA A 72 -24.20 -4.15 1.13
CA ALA A 72 -25.18 -4.37 0.07
C ALA A 72 -25.03 -3.36 -1.08
N GLU A 73 -24.32 -2.26 -0.85
CA GLU A 73 -24.09 -1.24 -1.87
C GLU A 73 -23.30 -1.84 -3.04
N ARG A 74 -23.56 -1.31 -4.22
CA ARG A 74 -22.96 -1.77 -5.47
C ARG A 74 -21.58 -1.14 -5.62
N MET A 75 -20.63 -1.94 -6.08
CA MET A 75 -19.32 -1.44 -6.52
C MET A 75 -19.51 -0.41 -7.64
N PRO A 76 -18.62 0.60 -7.73
CA PRO A 76 -18.57 1.48 -8.88
C PRO A 76 -18.48 0.67 -10.17
N GLN A 77 -19.27 1.04 -11.17
CA GLN A 77 -19.19 0.40 -12.48
C GLN A 77 -17.85 0.74 -13.13
N VAL A 78 -17.19 -0.28 -13.69
CA VAL A 78 -15.99 -0.07 -14.48
C VAL A 78 -16.36 0.66 -15.78
N GLU A 79 -15.64 1.75 -16.06
CA GLU A 79 -15.80 2.54 -17.28
C GLU A 79 -15.17 1.77 -18.46
N PRO A 80 -15.93 1.36 -19.50
CA PRO A 80 -15.42 0.50 -20.57
C PRO A 80 -14.22 1.07 -21.36
N GLY A 81 -14.04 2.39 -21.33
CA GLY A 81 -12.94 3.10 -22.00
C GLY A 81 -11.78 3.48 -21.08
N HIS A 82 -11.75 3.00 -19.83
CA HIS A 82 -10.72 3.37 -18.87
C HIS A 82 -9.40 2.66 -19.20
N LEU A 83 -8.52 3.37 -19.91
CA LEU A 83 -7.18 2.91 -20.27
C LEU A 83 -6.18 3.21 -19.16
N LEU A 84 -5.48 2.18 -18.68
CA LEU A 84 -4.34 2.34 -17.78
C LEU A 84 -3.08 2.70 -18.59
N HIS A 85 -2.67 3.97 -18.54
CA HIS A 85 -1.49 4.46 -19.25
C HIS A 85 -0.46 5.14 -18.32
N THR A 86 -0.93 5.89 -17.33
CA THR A 86 -0.12 6.69 -16.41
C THR A 86 -0.24 6.20 -14.96
N GLU A 87 0.64 6.68 -14.07
CA GLU A 87 0.52 6.43 -12.62
C GLU A 87 -0.80 6.97 -12.06
N ALA A 88 -1.31 8.08 -12.60
CA ALA A 88 -2.58 8.67 -12.19
C ALA A 88 -3.79 7.79 -12.57
N ASP A 89 -3.77 7.15 -13.75
CA ASP A 89 -4.82 6.21 -14.16
C ASP A 89 -4.85 4.98 -13.25
N VAL A 90 -3.67 4.44 -12.94
CA VAL A 90 -3.53 3.32 -11.99
C VAL A 90 -4.02 3.73 -10.60
N LEU A 91 -3.67 4.94 -10.13
CA LEU A 91 -4.15 5.44 -8.83
C LEU A 91 -5.67 5.56 -8.81
N ARG A 92 -6.28 6.17 -9.85
CA ARG A 92 -7.74 6.30 -9.97
C ARG A 92 -8.42 4.93 -9.96
N ALA A 93 -7.96 4.01 -10.81
CA ALA A 93 -8.50 2.65 -10.87
C ALA A 93 -8.34 1.90 -9.54
N SER A 94 -7.17 2.01 -8.90
CA SER A 94 -6.91 1.38 -7.60
C SER A 94 -7.84 1.93 -6.52
N VAL A 95 -8.06 3.25 -6.48
CA VAL A 95 -8.96 3.87 -5.50
C VAL A 95 -10.39 3.37 -5.68
N LEU A 96 -10.89 3.34 -6.91
CA LEU A 96 -12.29 2.99 -7.20
C LEU A 96 -12.57 1.49 -7.10
N TYR A 97 -11.70 0.64 -7.63
CA TYR A 97 -12.00 -0.78 -7.83
C TYR A 97 -11.35 -1.69 -6.78
N LEU A 98 -10.24 -1.26 -6.17
CA LEU A 98 -9.51 -2.07 -5.18
C LEU A 98 -9.69 -1.54 -3.75
N ILE A 99 -9.51 -0.24 -3.54
CA ILE A 99 -9.42 0.36 -2.19
C ILE A 99 -10.79 0.73 -1.63
N HIS A 100 -11.71 1.22 -2.46
CA HIS A 100 -13.07 1.58 -2.04
C HIS A 100 -13.78 0.49 -1.21
N PRO A 101 -13.88 -0.78 -1.66
CA PRO A 101 -14.55 -1.82 -0.87
C PRO A 101 -13.84 -2.09 0.46
N VAL A 102 -12.50 -2.01 0.48
CA VAL A 102 -11.69 -2.13 1.71
C VAL A 102 -12.03 -1.00 2.69
N ASN A 103 -12.14 0.24 2.22
CA ASN A 103 -12.47 1.39 3.07
C ASN A 103 -13.87 1.29 3.68
N VAL A 104 -14.84 0.81 2.91
CA VAL A 104 -16.22 0.63 3.38
C VAL A 104 -16.28 -0.47 4.44
N VAL A 105 -15.65 -1.61 4.20
CA VAL A 105 -15.56 -2.70 5.18
C VAL A 105 -14.81 -2.24 6.43
N ALA A 106 -13.65 -1.61 6.27
CA ALA A 106 -12.83 -1.17 7.40
C ALA A 106 -13.58 -0.19 8.30
N ASN A 107 -14.28 0.81 7.74
CA ASN A 107 -15.11 1.73 8.52
C ASN A 107 -16.24 1.01 9.26
N ARG A 108 -16.85 0.00 8.66
CA ARG A 108 -17.90 -0.78 9.29
C ARG A 108 -17.39 -1.66 10.43
N LEU A 109 -16.16 -2.16 10.33
CA LEU A 109 -15.51 -2.97 11.36
C LEU A 109 -15.11 -2.16 12.61
N LEU A 110 -15.14 -0.83 12.54
CA LEU A 110 -14.84 0.02 13.67
C LEU A 110 -16.04 0.08 14.62
N ASN A 111 -15.80 -0.29 15.89
CA ASN A 111 -16.79 -0.12 16.95
C ASN A 111 -17.00 1.36 17.34
N THR A 112 -15.98 2.19 17.14
CA THR A 112 -15.98 3.63 17.43
C THR A 112 -15.10 4.38 16.43
N GLY A 113 -15.34 5.69 16.30
CA GLY A 113 -14.57 6.54 15.41
C GLY A 113 -14.88 6.32 13.93
N SER A 114 -13.99 6.81 13.07
CA SER A 114 -14.08 6.67 11.62
C SER A 114 -12.69 6.59 11.00
N LEU A 115 -12.59 6.00 9.82
CA LEU A 115 -11.36 5.92 9.03
C LEU A 115 -11.50 6.81 7.80
N ASP A 116 -10.76 7.92 7.79
CA ASP A 116 -10.65 8.73 6.59
C ASP A 116 -9.58 8.17 5.66
N CYS A 117 -9.91 8.02 4.39
CA CYS A 117 -8.95 7.78 3.32
C CYS A 117 -8.70 9.11 2.59
N ARG A 118 -7.47 9.63 2.66
CA ARG A 118 -7.10 10.94 2.12
C ARG A 118 -5.98 10.83 1.10
N GLY A 119 -6.11 11.57 -0.01
CA GLY A 119 -5.01 11.84 -0.93
C GLY A 119 -4.21 13.07 -0.51
N GLU A 120 -3.02 13.22 -1.07
CA GLU A 120 -2.22 14.45 -1.21
C GLU A 120 -2.45 15.60 -0.21
N LEU A 121 -2.27 15.35 1.09
CA LEU A 121 -2.21 16.42 2.09
C LEU A 121 -0.78 16.61 2.59
N ALA A 122 -0.16 17.71 2.14
CA ALA A 122 1.04 18.25 2.75
C ALA A 122 0.64 19.21 3.89
N SER A 123 0.22 18.66 5.04
CA SER A 123 0.08 19.50 6.24
C SER A 123 1.47 19.86 6.78
N GLY A 124 1.77 21.16 6.85
CA GLY A 124 2.90 21.72 7.62
C GLY A 124 4.29 21.17 7.28
N GLY A 125 4.71 21.18 6.02
CA GLY A 125 6.04 20.70 5.62
C GLY A 125 6.19 19.16 5.61
N GLY A 126 5.07 18.45 5.55
CA GLY A 126 5.03 16.98 5.50
C GLY A 126 5.38 16.37 4.14
N CYS A 127 5.81 15.10 4.18
CA CYS A 127 6.02 14.29 2.98
C CYS A 127 4.66 14.00 2.33
N ARG A 128 4.53 14.32 1.03
CA ARG A 128 3.35 13.97 0.22
C ARG A 128 3.30 12.45 0.07
N THR A 129 2.12 11.88 0.29
CA THR A 129 1.82 10.46 0.15
C THR A 129 0.64 10.32 -0.80
N ASP A 130 0.62 9.29 -1.63
CA ASP A 130 -0.46 9.09 -2.61
C ASP A 130 -1.80 8.84 -1.92
N VAL A 131 -1.82 7.91 -0.95
CA VAL A 131 -3.00 7.61 -0.11
C VAL A 131 -2.58 7.43 1.34
N ARG A 132 -3.39 7.97 2.26
CA ARG A 132 -3.22 7.82 3.70
C ARG A 132 -4.53 7.51 4.39
N TRP A 133 -4.49 6.57 5.34
CA TRP A 133 -5.60 6.29 6.24
C TRP A 133 -5.36 6.93 7.60
N VAL A 134 -6.35 7.69 8.08
CA VAL A 134 -6.33 8.38 9.36
C VAL A 134 -7.53 7.92 10.17
N TYR A 135 -7.29 7.33 11.33
CA TYR A 135 -8.35 7.00 12.26
C TYR A 135 -8.72 8.26 13.06
N ARG A 136 -10.00 8.60 13.14
CA ARG A 136 -10.51 9.73 13.93
C ARG A 136 -11.37 9.21 15.06
N ASN A 137 -10.99 9.53 16.29
CA ASN A 137 -11.80 9.29 17.49
C ASN A 137 -11.64 10.46 18.47
N GLY A 138 -12.62 11.36 18.50
CA GLY A 138 -12.51 12.61 19.26
C GLY A 138 -11.36 13.48 18.75
N SER A 139 -10.47 13.91 19.65
CA SER A 139 -9.27 14.69 19.31
C SER A 139 -8.11 13.85 18.77
N GLN A 140 -8.18 12.52 18.88
CA GLN A 140 -7.14 11.62 18.41
C GLN A 140 -7.31 11.36 16.91
N THR A 141 -6.26 11.66 16.15
CA THR A 141 -6.24 11.47 14.69
C THR A 141 -4.99 10.75 14.18
N PRO A 142 -4.64 9.55 14.72
CA PRO A 142 -3.43 8.86 14.29
C PRO A 142 -3.51 8.41 12.83
N ASN A 143 -2.37 8.49 12.14
CA ASN A 143 -2.20 7.84 10.85
C ASN A 143 -2.11 6.33 11.08
N ILE A 144 -2.83 5.53 10.30
CA ILE A 144 -2.88 4.07 10.44
C ILE A 144 -2.09 3.38 9.33
N ALA A 145 -2.18 3.90 8.10
CA ALA A 145 -1.51 3.33 6.95
C ALA A 145 -1.20 4.40 5.90
N VAL A 146 -0.21 4.09 5.06
CA VAL A 146 0.17 4.87 3.88
C VAL A 146 0.33 3.90 2.71
N LEU A 147 -0.25 4.24 1.57
CA LEU A 147 -0.03 3.56 0.31
C LEU A 147 0.66 4.53 -0.64
N GLU A 148 1.73 4.05 -1.25
CA GLU A 148 2.50 4.74 -2.26
C GLU A 148 2.49 3.89 -3.53
N VAL A 149 2.11 4.49 -4.65
CA VAL A 149 2.11 3.86 -5.97
C VAL A 149 3.38 4.29 -6.71
N LYS A 150 4.02 3.33 -7.38
CA LYS A 150 5.22 3.59 -8.18
C LYS A 150 5.07 2.94 -9.54
N TYR A 151 5.64 3.59 -10.55
CA TYR A 151 5.74 3.02 -11.88
C TYR A 151 6.40 1.63 -11.86
N THR A 152 5.89 0.72 -12.69
CA THR A 152 6.41 -0.66 -12.79
C THR A 152 7.87 -0.73 -13.24
N LYS A 153 8.39 0.30 -13.93
CA LYS A 153 9.82 0.41 -14.26
C LYS A 153 10.71 0.73 -13.07
N VAL A 154 10.13 1.17 -11.95
CA VAL A 154 10.83 1.60 -10.73
C VAL A 154 10.82 0.50 -9.67
N LEU A 155 9.68 -0.14 -9.45
CA LEU A 155 9.51 -1.18 -8.43
C LEU A 155 9.76 -2.58 -9.02
N HIS A 156 10.93 -3.15 -8.75
CA HIS A 156 11.30 -4.50 -9.18
C HIS A 156 11.51 -5.41 -7.97
N LEU A 157 10.72 -6.48 -7.83
CA LEU A 157 10.81 -7.38 -6.68
C LEU A 157 12.21 -7.98 -6.50
N ASN A 158 12.91 -8.26 -7.60
CA ASN A 158 14.28 -8.78 -7.59
C ASN A 158 15.29 -7.85 -6.88
N ASP A 159 15.04 -6.54 -6.84
CA ASP A 159 15.89 -5.58 -6.14
C ASP A 159 15.75 -5.71 -4.60
N PHE A 160 14.62 -6.27 -4.13
CA PHE A 160 14.32 -6.50 -2.71
C PHE A 160 14.78 -7.88 -2.23
N HIS A 161 14.84 -8.89 -3.13
CA HIS A 161 15.17 -10.28 -2.79
C HIS A 161 16.38 -10.43 -1.87
N PRO A 162 17.53 -9.75 -2.08
CA PRO A 162 18.69 -9.94 -1.21
C PRO A 162 18.44 -9.46 0.22
N ALA A 163 17.49 -8.56 0.43
CA ALA A 163 17.11 -8.01 1.73
C ALA A 163 15.93 -8.73 2.39
N LEU A 164 15.25 -9.64 1.69
CA LEU A 164 14.16 -10.42 2.26
C LEU A 164 14.68 -11.41 3.31
N THR A 165 13.94 -11.51 4.41
CA THR A 165 14.18 -12.46 5.50
C THR A 165 12.85 -12.89 6.12
N ASN A 166 12.89 -13.81 7.08
CA ASN A 166 11.77 -14.17 7.94
C ASN A 166 12.07 -13.72 9.39
N GLN A 167 11.11 -13.89 10.30
CA GLN A 167 11.29 -13.47 11.69
C GLN A 167 12.47 -14.16 12.38
N GLN A 168 12.70 -15.44 12.08
CA GLN A 168 13.76 -16.24 12.68
C GLN A 168 15.15 -15.73 12.29
N ASN A 169 15.33 -15.35 11.03
CA ASN A 169 16.62 -14.93 10.47
C ASN A 169 16.80 -13.41 10.42
N ALA A 170 15.83 -12.64 10.92
CA ALA A 170 15.85 -11.17 10.83
C ALA A 170 17.07 -10.54 11.51
N ARG A 171 17.49 -11.08 12.66
CA ARG A 171 18.67 -10.59 13.40
C ARG A 171 19.95 -10.86 12.63
N ALA A 172 20.18 -12.12 12.23
CA ALA A 172 21.36 -12.49 11.45
C ALA A 172 21.47 -11.69 10.14
N LYS A 173 20.34 -11.45 9.46
CA LYS A 173 20.29 -10.64 8.24
C LYS A 173 20.67 -9.17 8.50
N ARG A 174 20.22 -8.61 9.62
CA ARG A 174 20.59 -7.24 10.03
C ARG A 174 22.07 -7.12 10.37
N ASP A 175 22.63 -8.12 11.05
CA ASP A 175 24.03 -8.13 11.46
C ASP A 175 24.94 -8.28 10.22
N ALA A 176 24.58 -9.17 9.27
CA ALA A 176 25.29 -9.33 8.01
C ALA A 176 25.33 -8.05 7.16
N ALA A 177 24.25 -7.25 7.20
CA ALA A 177 24.19 -5.99 6.47
C ALA A 177 25.27 -4.99 6.91
N GLN A 178 25.85 -5.10 8.11
CA GLN A 178 26.94 -4.20 8.54
C GLN A 178 28.19 -4.30 7.65
N GLY A 179 28.40 -5.45 7.00
CA GLY A 179 29.50 -5.66 6.05
C GLY A 179 29.19 -5.24 4.62
N GLU A 180 27.97 -4.81 4.31
CA GLU A 180 27.56 -4.38 2.98
C GLU A 180 27.81 -2.87 2.76
N GLU A 181 27.95 -2.49 1.49
CA GLU A 181 27.92 -1.10 1.08
C GLU A 181 26.62 -0.43 1.55
N ASN A 182 26.72 0.76 2.16
CA ASN A 182 25.61 1.50 2.76
C ASN A 182 24.82 0.74 3.86
N ARG A 183 25.40 -0.31 4.44
CA ARG A 183 24.85 -1.10 5.55
C ARG A 183 23.47 -1.71 5.28
N THR A 184 23.21 -2.10 4.03
CA THR A 184 21.92 -2.65 3.61
C THR A 184 22.07 -3.71 2.52
N HIS A 185 21.19 -4.70 2.53
CA HIS A 185 21.09 -5.68 1.45
C HIS A 185 20.21 -5.23 0.29
N PHE A 186 19.48 -4.12 0.41
CA PHE A 186 18.70 -3.59 -0.71
C PHE A 186 19.61 -3.12 -1.83
N LYS A 187 19.25 -3.44 -3.07
CA LYS A 187 20.04 -3.06 -4.25
C LYS A 187 19.25 -2.11 -5.16
N ARG A 188 19.97 -1.30 -5.94
CA ARG A 188 19.41 -0.39 -6.95
C ARG A 188 18.24 0.46 -6.39
N ASN A 189 17.07 0.50 -7.04
CA ASN A 189 15.92 1.29 -6.59
C ASN A 189 15.38 0.86 -5.22
N ALA A 190 15.51 -0.42 -4.84
CA ALA A 190 15.09 -0.88 -3.52
C ALA A 190 15.95 -0.29 -2.38
N TYR A 191 17.07 0.35 -2.68
CA TYR A 191 17.79 1.16 -1.70
C TYR A 191 17.00 2.42 -1.31
N TRP A 192 16.36 3.08 -2.29
CA TRP A 192 15.70 4.37 -2.12
C TRP A 192 14.26 4.24 -1.62
N ILE A 193 13.52 3.24 -2.12
CA ILE A 193 12.08 3.11 -1.84
C ILE A 193 11.79 2.90 -0.34
N PRO A 194 12.47 1.98 0.39
CA PRO A 194 12.23 1.76 1.81
C PRO A 194 12.68 2.94 2.69
N LYS A 195 13.59 3.82 2.23
CA LYS A 195 13.90 5.07 2.96
C LYS A 195 12.66 5.96 3.07
N GLN A 196 11.85 6.04 2.01
CA GLN A 196 10.58 6.77 2.04
C GLN A 196 9.61 6.11 3.03
N ALA A 197 9.48 4.78 3.00
CA ALA A 197 8.65 4.05 3.95
C ALA A 197 9.08 4.27 5.42
N LYS A 198 10.38 4.27 5.71
CA LYS A 198 10.94 4.56 7.05
C LYS A 198 10.66 5.99 7.50
N LYS A 199 10.70 6.96 6.57
CA LYS A 199 10.30 8.33 6.85
C LYS A 199 8.81 8.43 7.23
N TYR A 200 7.95 7.66 6.56
CA TYR A 200 6.53 7.59 6.88
C TYR A 200 6.29 6.93 8.24
N SER A 201 6.98 5.84 8.58
CA SER A 201 6.75 5.15 9.86
C SER A 201 7.01 6.03 11.08
N ARG A 202 8.02 6.90 11.03
CA ARG A 202 8.30 7.90 12.08
C ARG A 202 7.17 8.92 12.29
N ARG A 203 6.24 9.05 11.33
CA ARG A 203 5.09 9.96 11.38
C ARG A 203 3.74 9.22 11.50
N VAL A 204 3.77 7.89 11.53
CA VAL A 204 2.62 7.00 11.73
C VAL A 204 2.61 6.45 13.16
N SER A 205 3.70 6.58 13.92
CA SER A 205 3.70 6.26 15.35
C SER A 205 2.84 7.24 16.15
N PRO A 206 2.01 6.73 17.09
CA PRO A 206 1.19 7.54 18.00
C PRO A 206 2.02 8.43 18.92
#